data_AF-A0A928HKU7-F1
#
_entry.id   AF-A0A928HKU7-F1
#
_cell.length_a   1.000
_cell.length_b   1.000
_cell.length_c   1.000
_cell.angle_alpha   90.00
_cell.angle_beta   90.00
_cell.angle_gamma   90.00
#
_symmetry.space_group_name_H-M   'P 1'
#
loop_
_entity.id
_entity.type
_entity.pdbx_description
1 polymer ?
#
loop_
_entity_poly.entity_id
_entity_poly.type
_entity_poly.pdbx_seq_one_letter_code
_entity_poly.pdbx_strand_id
1 'polypeptide(L)'
;MRKIFAFLLSVFMVMPTFGATLINDTETEHFLSELVTPLGTAADIGAGRLNVHIIDDDDFNAFVRGGEDVYVYTGLLKQIKNPDALLAVIAHELGHTIGGHMAQLSARSDAEMKRTMLIQALGVGLMVAGGNPSLGAGVLAGSSGVATQSLLAFSRDEERIADNLGIDLMIHAGQNPNGFITVFEQMNDLTGAMENTINPNRINHPLTRERLKNAREYIAEHAPNYHAPDTTTRDAQYELVRAKLVGYLDDAKNVLAKYPYADKSDAALYARAIANMRGGNLDGARMGTQTLISRNPDNGYFYELLGDIEFQFGHYDDSVRAYEKSLALVKDAPQIETALALVLAERGKPGDNTRAIELSKRVILTQATPLAYWVLARCYGDADAGRHAWAMAEYYAMRGDDEQASEYARRAQKYLKKTDAEYIKSGDLIK
;
A
#
# COMPACT_ATOMS: atom_id res chain seq x y z
N MET A 1 -24.23 -0.90 20.15
CA MET A 1 -24.74 -1.13 18.77
C MET A 1 -24.23 -0.09 17.75
N ARG A 2 -24.18 1.23 18.03
CA ARG A 2 -23.54 2.24 17.13
C ARG A 2 -22.00 2.14 16.97
N LYS A 3 -21.31 1.27 17.73
CA LYS A 3 -19.84 1.12 17.71
C LYS A 3 -19.33 -0.01 16.79
N ILE A 4 -20.22 -0.84 16.23
CA ILE A 4 -19.86 -1.94 15.31
C ILE A 4 -19.92 -1.49 13.84
N PHE A 5 -20.64 -0.41 13.55
CA PHE A 5 -20.81 0.13 12.19
C PHE A 5 -19.58 0.83 11.60
N ALA A 6 -18.52 1.06 12.38
CA ALA A 6 -17.27 1.65 11.91
C ALA A 6 -16.20 0.60 11.52
N PHE A 7 -16.54 -0.69 11.58
CA PHE A 7 -15.56 -1.79 11.45
C PHE A 7 -15.36 -2.31 10.02
N LEU A 8 -16.07 -1.74 9.03
CA LEU A 8 -15.92 -2.00 7.60
C LEU A 8 -15.53 -0.74 6.82
N LEU A 9 -14.70 0.12 7.44
CA LEU A 9 -13.76 0.91 6.66
C LEU A 9 -12.52 0.04 6.48
N SER A 10 -12.44 -0.68 5.37
CA SER A 10 -11.22 -1.32 4.87
C SER A 10 -10.21 -0.24 4.44
N VAL A 11 -9.58 0.36 5.45
CA VAL A 11 -8.17 0.75 5.42
C VAL A 11 -7.53 -0.10 6.50
N PHE A 12 -7.06 -1.29 6.13
CA PHE A 12 -6.44 -2.21 7.07
C PHE A 12 -5.05 -1.70 7.45
N MET A 13 -5.02 -0.79 8.42
CA MET A 13 -3.80 -0.30 9.06
C MET A 13 -2.99 -1.44 9.67
N VAL A 14 -1.97 -1.90 8.96
CA VAL A 14 -0.80 -2.55 9.58
C VAL A 14 0.16 -1.42 9.93
N MET A 15 0.51 -1.28 11.21
CA MET A 15 1.63 -0.45 11.66
C MET A 15 2.87 -1.34 11.66
N PRO A 16 3.76 -1.30 10.66
CA PRO A 16 5.09 -1.84 10.84
C PRO A 16 5.84 -0.97 11.85
N THR A 17 6.99 -1.47 12.28
CA THR A 17 7.97 -0.81 13.18
C THR A 17 8.52 0.54 12.66
N PHE A 18 7.91 1.11 11.62
CA PHE A 18 8.18 2.41 11.00
C PHE A 18 6.91 3.28 10.87
N GLY A 19 5.86 3.10 11.67
CA GLY A 19 4.77 4.10 11.79
C GLY A 19 4.00 4.49 10.52
N ALA A 20 4.18 3.78 9.40
CA ALA A 20 3.49 4.00 8.14
C ALA A 20 2.29 3.04 8.02
N THR A 21 1.12 3.56 7.68
CA THR A 21 -0.09 2.75 7.47
C THR A 21 -0.02 2.06 6.11
N LEU A 22 0.00 0.72 6.09
CA LEU A 22 -0.20 -0.04 4.86
C LEU A 22 -1.68 -0.14 4.51
N ILE A 23 -1.99 -0.14 3.21
CA ILE A 23 -3.32 -0.44 2.66
C ILE A 23 -3.22 -1.77 1.93
N ASN A 24 -4.15 -2.67 2.25
CA ASN A 24 -4.38 -3.89 1.50
C ASN A 24 -5.68 -3.74 0.71
N ASP A 25 -5.61 -3.74 -0.62
CA ASP A 25 -6.77 -3.66 -1.52
C ASP A 25 -6.54 -4.55 -2.74
N THR A 26 -7.39 -5.58 -2.89
CA THR A 26 -7.25 -6.61 -3.93
C THR A 26 -7.12 -6.01 -5.34
N GLU A 27 -7.99 -5.05 -5.67
CA GLU A 27 -8.02 -4.46 -7.02
C GLU A 27 -6.76 -3.67 -7.33
N THR A 28 -6.37 -2.80 -6.41
CA THR A 28 -5.19 -1.96 -6.55
C THR A 28 -3.92 -2.82 -6.58
N GLU A 29 -3.79 -3.79 -5.67
CA GLU A 29 -2.63 -4.69 -5.63
C GLU A 29 -2.52 -5.55 -6.89
N HIS A 30 -3.62 -6.15 -7.37
CA HIS A 30 -3.61 -6.90 -8.62
C HIS A 30 -3.22 -6.03 -9.81
N PHE A 31 -3.82 -4.85 -9.95
CA PHE A 31 -3.49 -3.93 -11.03
C PHE A 31 -2.01 -3.52 -10.98
N LEU A 32 -1.51 -3.14 -9.80
CA LEU A 32 -0.11 -2.72 -9.65
C LEU A 32 0.86 -3.88 -9.88
N SER A 33 0.54 -5.08 -9.38
CA SER A 33 1.35 -6.28 -9.61
C SER A 33 1.42 -6.61 -11.11
N GLU A 34 0.30 -6.54 -11.83
CA GLU A 34 0.28 -6.75 -13.28
C GLU A 34 1.10 -5.67 -14.00
N LEU A 35 0.94 -4.41 -13.59
CA LEU A 35 1.63 -3.26 -14.16
C LEU A 35 3.15 -3.38 -14.04
N VAL A 36 3.68 -3.83 -12.90
CA VAL A 36 5.14 -3.94 -12.66
C VAL A 36 5.76 -5.25 -13.15
N THR A 37 4.97 -6.27 -13.44
CA THR A 37 5.45 -7.60 -13.85
C THR A 37 6.45 -7.55 -15.03
N PRO A 38 6.23 -6.75 -16.09
CA PRO A 38 7.20 -6.62 -17.17
C PRO A 38 8.55 -6.04 -16.73
N LEU A 39 8.55 -5.07 -15.80
CA LEU A 39 9.80 -4.51 -15.25
C LEU A 39 10.55 -5.53 -14.41
N GLY A 40 9.85 -6.27 -13.54
CA GLY A 40 10.46 -7.33 -12.73
C GLY A 40 11.14 -8.38 -13.61
N THR A 41 10.46 -8.80 -14.68
CA THR A 41 11.03 -9.75 -15.66
C THR A 41 12.26 -9.18 -16.35
N ALA A 42 12.22 -7.91 -16.79
CA ALA A 42 13.35 -7.25 -17.45
C ALA A 42 14.54 -7.00 -16.51
N ALA A 43 14.28 -6.86 -15.20
CA ALA A 43 15.29 -6.69 -14.16
C ALA A 43 15.86 -8.03 -13.63
N ASP A 44 15.49 -9.17 -14.22
CA ASP A 44 15.84 -10.53 -13.76
C ASP A 44 15.40 -10.81 -12.31
N ILE A 45 14.32 -10.14 -11.87
CA ILE A 45 13.64 -10.43 -10.62
C ILE A 45 12.69 -11.58 -10.89
N GLY A 46 12.87 -12.69 -10.17
CA GLY A 46 12.06 -13.90 -10.36
C GLY A 46 10.56 -13.61 -10.34
N ALA A 47 9.79 -14.35 -11.15
CA ALA A 47 8.34 -14.16 -11.27
C ALA A 47 7.65 -14.16 -9.90
N GLY A 48 6.83 -13.14 -9.64
CA GLY A 48 6.12 -12.96 -8.37
C GLY A 48 6.98 -12.50 -7.20
N ARG A 49 8.24 -12.08 -7.42
CA ARG A 49 9.09 -11.54 -6.36
C ARG A 49 9.08 -10.02 -6.26
N LEU A 50 8.73 -9.31 -7.33
CA LEU A 50 8.54 -7.85 -7.29
C LEU A 50 7.17 -7.53 -6.68
N ASN A 51 7.11 -7.41 -5.35
CA ASN A 51 5.89 -7.16 -4.60
C ASN A 51 5.60 -5.66 -4.54
N VAL A 52 4.33 -5.29 -4.62
CA VAL A 52 3.89 -3.90 -4.47
C VAL A 52 3.10 -3.74 -3.18
N HIS A 53 3.46 -2.73 -2.40
CA HIS A 53 2.84 -2.36 -1.14
C HIS A 53 2.31 -0.93 -1.22
N ILE A 54 1.12 -0.68 -0.69
CA ILE A 54 0.49 0.64 -0.75
C ILE A 54 0.60 1.30 0.62
N ILE A 55 1.08 2.55 0.65
CA ILE A 55 1.19 3.36 1.87
C ILE A 55 0.10 4.44 1.85
N ASP A 56 -0.69 4.51 2.93
CA ASP A 56 -1.65 5.59 3.15
C ASP A 56 -0.95 6.88 3.57
N ASP A 57 -0.54 7.66 2.57
CA ASP A 57 0.08 8.97 2.73
C ASP A 57 -0.22 9.81 1.47
N ASP A 58 -0.67 11.05 1.66
CA ASP A 58 -1.07 11.96 0.59
C ASP A 58 0.12 12.52 -0.21
N ASP A 59 1.34 12.19 0.18
CA ASP A 59 2.55 12.55 -0.56
C ASP A 59 2.65 11.90 -1.94
N PHE A 60 3.26 12.65 -2.86
CA PHE A 60 3.67 12.14 -4.16
C PHE A 60 5.01 11.40 -4.00
N ASN A 61 4.96 10.10 -3.67
CA ASN A 61 6.18 9.32 -3.45
C ASN A 61 6.04 7.83 -3.77
N ALA A 62 7.17 7.19 -4.05
CA ALA A 62 7.36 5.74 -4.10
C ALA A 62 8.83 5.42 -3.78
N PHE A 63 9.12 4.19 -3.37
CA PHE A 63 10.50 3.72 -3.19
C PHE A 63 10.61 2.21 -3.32
N VAL A 64 11.81 1.70 -3.57
CA VAL A 64 12.10 0.25 -3.59
C VAL A 64 13.00 -0.13 -2.43
N ARG A 65 12.66 -1.23 -1.74
CA ARG A 65 13.46 -1.84 -0.68
C ARG A 65 13.87 -3.25 -1.06
N GLY A 66 15.13 -3.59 -0.79
CA GLY A 66 15.66 -4.95 -1.02
C GLY A 66 15.69 -5.38 -2.48
N GLY A 67 15.38 -4.49 -3.42
CA GLY A 67 15.25 -4.76 -4.84
C GLY A 67 13.98 -5.50 -5.26
N GLU A 68 13.12 -5.87 -4.32
CA GLU A 68 11.97 -6.75 -4.55
C GLU A 68 10.67 -6.20 -3.96
N ASP A 69 10.72 -5.25 -3.03
CA ASP A 69 9.52 -4.62 -2.45
C ASP A 69 9.39 -3.17 -2.92
N VAL A 70 8.39 -2.89 -3.74
CA VAL A 70 8.00 -1.55 -4.19
C VAL A 70 6.95 -0.99 -3.24
N TYR A 71 7.19 0.19 -2.68
CA TYR A 71 6.23 0.90 -1.85
C TYR A 71 5.71 2.12 -2.61
N VAL A 72 4.39 2.24 -2.74
CA VAL A 72 3.73 3.28 -3.52
C VAL A 72 2.75 4.04 -2.63
N TYR A 73 2.83 5.37 -2.62
CA TYR A 73 1.99 6.20 -1.77
C TYR A 73 0.64 6.44 -2.46
N THR A 74 -0.45 6.49 -1.69
CA THR A 74 -1.78 6.79 -2.23
C THR A 74 -1.84 8.18 -2.87
N GLY A 75 -1.08 9.14 -2.35
CA GLY A 75 -0.90 10.46 -2.95
C GLY A 75 -0.34 10.42 -4.37
N LEU A 76 0.65 9.55 -4.64
CA LEU A 76 1.18 9.32 -5.98
C LEU A 76 0.09 8.75 -6.90
N LEU A 77 -0.55 7.64 -6.50
CA LEU A 77 -1.58 6.96 -7.30
C LEU A 77 -2.75 7.89 -7.64
N LYS A 78 -3.26 8.65 -6.66
CA LYS A 78 -4.37 9.60 -6.88
C LYS A 78 -4.00 10.73 -7.86
N GLN A 79 -2.73 11.12 -7.94
CA GLN A 79 -2.27 12.26 -8.75
C GLN A 79 -1.80 11.86 -10.14
N ILE A 80 -1.04 10.78 -10.29
CA ILE A 80 -0.48 10.35 -11.58
C ILE A 80 -1.57 9.69 -12.42
N LYS A 81 -1.94 10.31 -13.54
CA LYS A 81 -3.11 9.89 -14.34
C LYS A 81 -2.80 8.83 -15.38
N ASN A 82 -1.52 8.68 -15.73
CA ASN A 82 -1.06 7.80 -16.77
C ASN A 82 -0.29 6.61 -16.15
N PRO A 83 -0.65 5.36 -16.48
CA PRO A 83 0.01 4.20 -15.90
C PRO A 83 1.45 4.00 -16.40
N ASP A 84 1.82 4.44 -17.61
CA ASP A 84 3.23 4.45 -18.04
C ASP A 84 4.07 5.43 -17.20
N ALA A 85 3.47 6.55 -16.79
CA ALA A 85 4.12 7.50 -15.89
C ALA A 85 4.33 6.90 -14.49
N LEU A 86 3.33 6.18 -13.96
CA LEU A 86 3.50 5.41 -12.72
C LEU A 86 4.62 4.37 -12.85
N LEU A 87 4.63 3.65 -13.97
CA LEU A 87 5.64 2.67 -14.26
C LEU A 87 7.03 3.28 -14.39
N ALA A 88 7.15 4.49 -14.93
CA ALA A 88 8.39 5.25 -15.01
C ALA A 88 8.93 5.64 -13.62
N VAL A 89 8.05 6.04 -12.68
CA VAL A 89 8.47 6.26 -11.28
C VAL A 89 9.05 4.98 -10.69
N ILE A 90 8.39 3.84 -10.88
CA ILE A 90 8.88 2.55 -10.36
C ILE A 90 10.18 2.12 -11.05
N ALA A 91 10.29 2.33 -12.36
CA ALA A 91 11.51 2.05 -13.12
C ALA A 91 12.69 2.93 -12.67
N HIS A 92 12.44 4.19 -12.30
CA HIS A 92 13.44 5.08 -11.71
C HIS A 92 13.96 4.53 -10.37
N GLU A 93 13.07 4.09 -9.48
CA GLU A 93 13.46 3.47 -8.19
C GLU A 93 14.26 2.16 -8.38
N LEU A 94 13.87 1.35 -9.36
CA LEU A 94 14.66 0.17 -9.76
C LEU A 94 16.00 0.59 -10.38
N GLY A 95 16.06 1.71 -11.11
CA GLY A 95 17.29 2.32 -11.60
C GLY A 95 18.27 2.69 -10.48
N HIS A 96 17.80 3.22 -9.35
CA HIS A 96 18.63 3.41 -8.15
C HIS A 96 19.15 2.11 -7.55
N THR A 97 18.35 1.04 -7.60
CA THR A 97 18.74 -0.29 -7.14
C THR A 97 19.82 -0.89 -8.06
N ILE A 98 19.59 -0.87 -9.37
CA ILE A 98 20.52 -1.39 -10.40
C ILE A 98 21.82 -0.59 -10.39
N GLY A 99 21.75 0.74 -10.27
CA GLY A 99 22.91 1.63 -10.16
C GLY A 99 23.69 1.52 -8.85
N GLY A 100 23.20 0.72 -7.88
CA GLY A 100 23.84 0.54 -6.58
C GLY A 100 23.78 1.78 -5.67
N HIS A 101 22.98 2.80 -6.02
CA HIS A 101 22.88 4.04 -5.27
C HIS A 101 22.33 3.81 -3.86
N MET A 102 21.41 2.86 -3.69
CA MET A 102 20.88 2.50 -2.36
C MET A 102 21.95 1.92 -1.44
N ALA A 103 22.86 1.09 -1.97
CA ALA A 103 24.00 0.57 -1.21
C ALA A 103 25.01 1.67 -0.87
N GLN A 104 25.25 2.60 -1.81
CA GLN A 104 26.10 3.76 -1.56
C GLN A 104 25.49 4.70 -0.52
N LEU A 105 24.18 4.92 -0.56
CA LEU A 105 23.45 5.73 0.41
C LEU A 105 23.55 5.13 1.81
N SER A 106 23.35 3.81 1.94
CA SER A 106 23.55 3.09 3.21
C SER A 106 25.00 3.18 3.71
N ALA A 107 25.99 3.10 2.81
CA ALA A 107 27.39 3.24 3.20
C ALA A 107 27.72 4.67 3.67
N ARG A 108 27.16 5.69 3.03
CA ARG A 108 27.29 7.11 3.42
C ARG A 108 26.61 7.36 4.77
N SER A 109 25.41 6.84 4.98
CA SER A 109 24.69 6.99 6.25
C SER A 109 25.41 6.28 7.41
N ASP A 110 25.94 5.07 7.19
CA ASP A 110 26.76 4.36 8.18
C ASP A 110 28.06 5.10 8.51
N ALA A 111 28.75 5.64 7.51
CA ALA A 111 29.96 6.43 7.70
C ALA A 111 29.69 7.70 8.51
N GLU A 112 28.58 8.38 8.25
CA GLU A 112 28.20 9.58 8.99
C GLU A 112 27.63 9.29 10.38
N MET A 113 26.93 8.17 10.57
CA MET A 113 26.56 7.71 11.90
C MET A 113 27.81 7.45 12.76
N LYS A 114 28.82 6.78 12.19
CA LYS A 114 30.13 6.59 12.85
C LYS A 114 30.83 7.91 13.13
N ARG A 115 30.81 8.86 12.18
CA ARG A 115 31.41 10.19 12.36
C ARG A 115 30.69 10.99 13.43
N THR A 116 29.37 10.95 13.46
CA THR A 116 28.52 11.59 14.48
C THR A 116 28.82 10.99 15.85
N MET A 117 28.90 9.67 15.95
CA MET A 117 29.27 8.98 17.20
C MET A 117 30.68 9.38 17.67
N LEU A 118 31.65 9.52 16.76
CA LEU A 118 33.00 10.01 17.08
C LEU A 118 32.99 11.47 17.57
N ILE A 119 32.26 12.36 16.89
CA ILE A 119 32.11 13.77 17.29
C ILE A 119 31.44 13.87 18.66
N GLN A 120 30.42 13.05 18.92
CA GLN A 120 29.76 12.96 20.22
C GLN A 120 30.73 12.45 21.30
N ALA A 121 31.51 11.41 21.02
CA ALA A 121 32.52 10.90 21.94
C ALA A 121 33.62 11.94 22.24
N LEU A 122 34.06 12.72 21.25
CA LEU A 122 34.99 13.84 21.44
C LEU A 122 34.36 14.97 22.25
N GLY A 123 33.09 15.30 22.02
CA GLY A 123 32.35 16.29 22.79
C GLY A 123 32.24 15.91 24.27
N VAL A 124 31.91 14.64 24.55
CA VAL A 124 31.92 14.09 25.92
C VAL A 124 33.33 14.09 26.50
N GLY A 125 34.33 13.68 25.73
CA GLY A 125 35.74 13.69 26.14
C GLY A 125 36.24 15.09 26.52
N LEU A 126 35.87 16.13 25.78
CA LEU A 126 36.20 17.53 26.08
C LEU A 126 35.54 18.01 27.39
N MET A 127 34.34 17.54 27.71
CA MET A 127 33.69 17.86 28.99
C MET A 127 34.35 17.14 30.17
N VAL A 128 34.77 15.89 30.00
CA VAL A 128 35.41 15.08 31.06
C VAL A 128 36.87 15.49 31.30
N ALA A 129 37.59 15.93 30.26
CA ALA A 129 39.00 16.35 30.36
C ALA A 129 39.20 17.78 30.92
N GLY A 130 38.15 18.42 31.44
CA GLY A 130 38.21 19.77 32.02
C GLY A 130 38.11 20.93 31.01
N GLY A 131 37.66 20.66 29.79
CA GLY A 131 37.36 21.69 28.79
C GLY A 131 36.10 22.49 29.10
N ASN A 132 35.91 23.62 28.41
CA ASN A 132 34.75 24.48 28.60
C ASN A 132 33.44 23.72 28.24
N PRO A 133 32.49 23.52 29.18
CA PRO A 133 31.24 22.80 28.94
C PRO A 133 30.41 23.36 27.78
N SER A 134 30.49 24.68 27.55
CA SER A 134 29.80 25.37 26.46
C SER A 134 30.34 24.98 25.08
N LEU A 135 31.62 24.60 24.97
CA LEU A 135 32.21 24.09 23.72
C LEU A 135 31.77 22.66 23.43
N GLY A 136 31.71 21.80 24.46
CA GLY A 136 31.19 20.43 24.33
C GLY A 136 29.71 20.41 23.92
N ALA A 137 28.89 21.27 24.52
CA ALA A 137 27.47 21.41 24.17
C ALA A 137 27.26 21.96 22.75
N GLY A 138 28.06 22.93 22.31
CA GLY A 138 27.99 23.50 20.96
C GLY A 138 28.32 22.49 19.86
N VAL A 139 29.29 21.60 20.10
CA VAL A 139 29.66 20.50 19.17
C VAL A 139 28.53 19.48 19.02
N LEU A 140 27.83 19.16 20.11
CA LEU A 140 26.70 18.22 20.09
C LEU A 140 25.48 18.81 19.36
N ALA A 141 25.12 20.07 19.66
CA ALA A 141 23.94 20.73 19.10
C ALA A 141 24.03 21.03 17.59
N GLY A 142 25.24 21.25 17.05
CA GLY A 142 25.44 21.52 15.63
C GLY A 142 25.35 20.29 14.71
N SER A 143 25.31 19.07 15.27
CA SER A 143 25.47 17.83 14.50
C SER A 143 24.17 17.18 13.99
N SER A 144 23.00 17.55 14.54
CA SER A 144 21.82 16.66 14.51
C SER A 144 20.70 16.99 13.51
N GLY A 145 20.71 18.14 12.82
CA GLY A 145 19.53 18.58 12.04
C GLY A 145 19.73 18.86 10.54
N VAL A 146 20.86 19.46 10.15
CA VAL A 146 21.08 19.91 8.76
C VAL A 146 22.01 18.95 7.98
N ALA A 147 22.89 18.24 8.69
CA ALA A 147 23.83 17.30 8.06
C ALA A 147 23.15 16.00 7.59
N THR A 148 22.15 15.51 8.33
CA THR A 148 21.45 14.25 8.05
C THR A 148 20.59 14.28 6.79
N GLN A 149 20.00 15.43 6.43
CA GLN A 149 19.08 15.51 5.28
C GLN A 149 19.81 15.61 3.95
N SER A 150 20.88 16.40 3.86
CA SER A 150 21.71 16.48 2.64
C SER A 150 22.40 15.15 2.30
N LEU A 151 22.51 14.24 3.27
CA LEU A 151 23.04 12.89 3.08
C LEU A 151 22.02 11.93 2.45
N LEU A 152 20.73 12.22 2.56
CA LEU A 152 19.64 11.37 2.08
C LEU A 152 19.18 11.72 0.66
N ALA A 153 19.57 12.90 0.15
CA ALA A 153 19.29 13.31 -1.22
C ALA A 153 20.33 12.73 -2.19
N PHE A 154 19.85 12.23 -3.34
CA PHE A 154 20.72 11.79 -4.41
C PHE A 154 21.33 12.98 -5.17
N SER A 155 22.57 12.81 -5.63
CA SER A 155 23.25 13.78 -6.49
C SER A 155 22.62 13.81 -7.88
N ARG A 156 22.87 14.90 -8.63
CA ARG A 156 22.34 15.05 -10.00
C ARG A 156 22.82 13.94 -10.94
N ASP A 157 24.05 13.45 -10.76
CA ASP A 157 24.59 12.34 -11.55
C ASP A 157 23.92 11.02 -11.19
N GLU A 158 23.67 10.77 -9.90
CA GLU A 158 22.93 9.57 -9.46
C GLU A 158 21.51 9.57 -10.03
N GLU A 159 20.82 10.71 -10.00
CA GLU A 159 19.49 10.87 -10.62
C GLU A 159 19.51 10.63 -12.13
N ARG A 160 20.49 11.19 -12.85
CA ARG A 160 20.62 10.99 -14.30
C ARG A 160 20.93 9.54 -14.66
N ILE A 161 21.76 8.86 -13.87
CA ILE A 161 22.04 7.44 -14.04
C ILE A 161 20.77 6.62 -13.78
N ALA A 162 20.04 6.91 -12.71
CA ALA A 162 18.79 6.22 -12.39
C ALA A 162 17.72 6.44 -13.48
N ASP A 163 17.60 7.66 -14.02
CA ASP A 163 16.72 7.96 -15.17
C ASP A 163 17.08 7.12 -16.39
N ASN A 164 18.35 7.10 -16.80
CA ASN A 164 18.79 6.35 -17.98
C ASN A 164 18.60 4.84 -17.80
N LEU A 165 18.98 4.30 -16.63
CA LEU A 165 18.77 2.88 -16.31
C LEU A 165 17.30 2.51 -16.25
N GLY A 166 16.45 3.39 -15.70
CA GLY A 166 15.00 3.19 -15.67
C GLY A 166 14.38 3.25 -17.06
N ILE A 167 14.82 4.17 -17.92
CA ILE A 167 14.41 4.24 -19.33
C ILE A 167 14.82 2.96 -20.07
N ASP A 168 16.07 2.53 -19.91
CA ASP A 168 16.55 1.27 -20.49
C ASP A 168 15.70 0.11 -19.99
N LEU A 169 15.41 0.03 -18.70
CA LEU A 169 14.59 -1.03 -18.12
C LEU A 169 13.17 -1.05 -18.74
N MET A 170 12.52 0.10 -18.90
CA MET A 170 11.23 0.19 -19.58
C MET A 170 11.32 -0.27 -21.04
N ILE A 171 12.37 0.13 -21.77
CA ILE A 171 12.60 -0.30 -23.16
C ILE A 171 12.76 -1.82 -23.22
N HIS A 172 13.59 -2.41 -22.36
CA HIS A 172 13.80 -3.86 -22.30
C HIS A 172 12.52 -4.62 -21.89
N ALA A 173 11.68 -4.01 -21.05
CA ALA A 173 10.38 -4.55 -20.67
C ALA A 173 9.29 -4.37 -21.74
N GLY A 174 9.59 -3.72 -22.88
CA GLY A 174 8.62 -3.41 -23.92
C GLY A 174 7.58 -2.38 -23.50
N GLN A 175 7.90 -1.54 -22.53
CA GLN A 175 7.02 -0.53 -21.93
C GLN A 175 7.37 0.86 -22.47
N ASN A 176 6.46 1.83 -22.33
CA ASN A 176 6.57 3.13 -22.96
C ASN A 176 7.52 4.07 -22.19
N PRO A 177 8.75 4.33 -22.66
CA PRO A 177 9.70 5.15 -21.91
C PRO A 177 9.29 6.62 -21.82
N ASN A 178 8.33 7.08 -22.64
CA ASN A 178 7.79 8.44 -22.54
C ASN A 178 7.04 8.69 -21.22
N GLY A 179 6.75 7.65 -20.43
CA GLY A 179 6.29 7.80 -19.05
C GLY A 179 7.19 8.73 -18.23
N PHE A 180 8.52 8.68 -18.41
CA PHE A 180 9.46 9.60 -17.75
C PHE A 180 9.20 11.06 -18.10
N ILE A 181 8.92 11.35 -19.38
CA ILE A 181 8.59 12.70 -19.84
C ILE A 181 7.29 13.16 -19.19
N THR A 182 6.27 12.29 -19.15
CA THR A 182 4.98 12.58 -18.51
C THR A 182 5.13 12.87 -17.01
N VAL A 183 5.95 12.10 -16.28
CA VAL A 183 6.26 12.36 -14.86
C VAL A 183 6.86 13.74 -14.69
N PHE A 184 7.91 14.07 -15.46
CA PHE A 184 8.60 15.35 -15.34
C PHE A 184 7.72 16.55 -15.69
N GLU A 185 6.89 16.44 -16.74
CA GLU A 185 5.92 17.49 -17.10
C GLU A 185 4.88 17.67 -16.00
N GLN A 186 4.33 16.57 -15.47
CA GLN A 186 3.36 16.62 -14.38
C GLN A 186 3.96 17.20 -13.09
N MET A 187 5.19 16.82 -12.72
CA MET A 187 5.88 17.39 -11.56
C MET A 187 6.19 18.89 -11.77
N ASN A 188 6.50 19.32 -13.00
CA ASN A 188 6.70 20.74 -13.31
C ASN A 188 5.39 21.54 -13.16
N ASP A 189 4.26 20.96 -13.53
CA ASP A 189 2.94 21.58 -13.33
C ASP A 189 2.56 21.65 -11.85
N LEU A 190 2.83 20.58 -11.08
CA LEU A 190 2.60 20.56 -9.64
C LEU A 190 3.49 21.57 -8.91
N THR A 191 4.79 21.60 -9.21
CA THR A 191 5.75 22.55 -8.60
C THR A 191 5.45 24.00 -8.99
N GLY A 192 5.06 24.26 -10.24
CA GLY A 192 4.64 25.59 -10.69
C GLY A 192 3.31 26.06 -10.07
N ALA A 193 2.38 25.14 -9.79
CA ALA A 193 1.10 25.44 -9.13
C ALA A 193 1.21 25.49 -7.59
N MET A 194 2.23 24.84 -7.01
CA MET A 194 2.41 24.61 -5.57
C MET A 194 3.75 25.13 -5.05
N GLU A 195 4.24 26.25 -5.57
CA GLU A 195 5.51 26.91 -5.15
C GLU A 195 5.57 27.13 -3.61
N ASN A 196 4.42 27.07 -2.92
CA ASN A 196 4.28 27.20 -1.46
C ASN A 196 3.83 25.93 -0.70
N THR A 197 3.59 24.79 -1.38
CA THR A 197 2.95 23.61 -0.76
C THR A 197 3.75 22.31 -0.88
N ILE A 198 4.72 22.24 -1.82
CA ILE A 198 5.65 21.12 -1.84
C ILE A 198 6.72 21.40 -0.79
N ASN A 199 6.68 20.66 0.32
CA ASN A 199 7.69 20.79 1.36
C ASN A 199 9.08 20.48 0.75
N PRO A 200 9.97 21.48 0.58
CA PRO A 200 11.27 21.27 -0.05
C PRO A 200 12.13 20.24 0.69
N ASN A 201 11.82 20.00 1.98
CA ASN A 201 12.50 19.06 2.84
C ASN A 201 12.09 17.59 2.59
N ARG A 202 11.17 17.28 1.67
CA ARG A 202 10.70 15.91 1.37
C ARG A 202 11.07 15.41 -0.02
N ILE A 203 11.75 16.21 -0.84
CA ILE A 203 12.17 15.81 -2.19
C ILE A 203 13.54 15.13 -2.11
N ASN A 204 13.57 13.80 -2.17
CA ASN A 204 14.82 13.04 -2.29
C ASN A 204 15.36 13.01 -3.74
N HIS A 205 14.49 13.31 -4.72
CA HIS A 205 14.75 13.30 -6.17
C HIS A 205 14.48 14.68 -6.79
N PRO A 206 15.43 15.63 -6.75
CA PRO A 206 15.20 16.98 -7.26
C PRO A 206 14.87 16.99 -8.76
N LEU A 207 13.72 17.57 -9.11
CA LEU A 207 13.38 17.82 -10.51
C LEU A 207 14.25 18.93 -11.07
N THR A 208 14.85 18.70 -12.24
CA THR A 208 15.58 19.75 -12.96
C THR A 208 15.20 19.76 -14.44
N ARG A 209 15.24 20.94 -15.06
CA ARG A 209 15.07 21.07 -16.53
C ARG A 209 16.09 20.26 -17.31
N GLU A 210 17.26 20.04 -16.72
CA GLU A 210 18.35 19.22 -17.26
C GLU A 210 17.94 17.74 -17.37
N ARG A 211 17.33 17.16 -16.33
CA ARG A 211 16.84 15.77 -16.36
C ARG A 211 15.78 15.54 -17.44
N LEU A 212 14.80 16.43 -17.55
CA LEU A 212 13.79 16.36 -18.60
C LEU A 212 14.42 16.44 -20.01
N LYS A 213 15.39 17.34 -20.19
CA LYS A 213 16.12 17.44 -21.45
C LYS A 213 16.88 16.14 -21.76
N ASN A 214 17.62 15.61 -20.79
CA ASN A 214 18.36 14.36 -20.91
C ASN A 214 17.42 13.19 -21.26
N ALA A 215 16.30 13.05 -20.57
CA ALA A 215 15.34 11.97 -20.85
C ALA A 215 14.79 12.04 -22.29
N ARG A 216 14.44 13.23 -22.79
CA ARG A 216 13.99 13.41 -24.17
C ARG A 216 15.08 13.01 -25.19
N GLU A 217 16.32 13.46 -24.97
CA GLU A 217 17.45 13.14 -25.85
C GLU A 217 17.77 11.63 -25.81
N TYR A 218 17.82 11.05 -24.62
CA TYR A 218 18.11 9.64 -24.42
C TYR A 218 17.05 8.71 -25.05
N ILE A 219 15.77 9.02 -24.85
CA ILE A 219 14.65 8.27 -25.48
C ILE A 219 14.70 8.39 -27.00
N ALA A 220 14.97 9.58 -27.53
CA ALA A 220 15.07 9.78 -28.98
C ALA A 220 16.23 8.98 -29.60
N GLU A 221 17.32 8.78 -28.86
CA GLU A 221 18.48 8.00 -29.30
C GLU A 221 18.24 6.48 -29.19
N HIS A 222 17.66 6.01 -28.09
CA HIS A 222 17.57 4.58 -27.75
C HIS A 222 16.24 3.92 -28.12
N ALA A 223 15.18 4.70 -28.31
CA ALA A 223 13.84 4.24 -28.67
C ALA A 223 13.20 5.04 -29.82
N PRO A 224 13.93 5.35 -30.92
CA PRO A 224 13.46 6.28 -31.98
C PRO A 224 12.18 5.82 -32.71
N ASN A 225 11.92 4.51 -32.70
CA ASN A 225 10.77 3.89 -33.38
C ASN A 225 9.80 3.22 -32.39
N TYR A 226 9.83 3.60 -31.12
CA TYR A 226 8.91 3.02 -30.14
C TYR A 226 7.47 3.44 -30.48
N HIS A 227 6.62 2.44 -30.69
CA HIS A 227 5.18 2.61 -30.83
C HIS A 227 4.53 2.16 -29.54
N ALA A 228 3.83 3.07 -28.86
CA ALA A 228 3.05 2.69 -27.70
C ALA A 228 2.00 1.64 -28.12
N PRO A 229 1.88 0.51 -27.40
CA PRO A 229 0.79 -0.43 -27.63
C PRO A 229 -0.55 0.26 -27.34
N ASP A 230 -1.66 -0.37 -27.75
CA ASP A 230 -2.98 0.09 -27.31
C ASP A 230 -3.13 -0.15 -25.80
N THR A 231 -3.16 0.93 -25.03
CA THR A 231 -3.25 0.92 -23.56
C THR A 231 -4.65 1.21 -23.07
N THR A 232 -5.65 1.34 -23.95
CA THR A 232 -7.01 1.82 -23.60
C THR A 232 -7.63 1.04 -22.44
N THR A 233 -7.50 -0.29 -22.43
CA THR A 233 -8.04 -1.14 -21.37
C THR A 233 -7.32 -0.92 -20.04
N ARG A 234 -5.98 -0.90 -20.07
CA ARG A 234 -5.13 -0.69 -18.89
C ARG A 234 -5.35 0.71 -18.29
N ASP A 235 -5.46 1.72 -19.14
CA ASP A 235 -5.68 3.11 -18.71
C ASP A 235 -7.07 3.27 -18.07
N ALA A 236 -8.09 2.60 -18.61
CA ALA A 236 -9.42 2.56 -18.00
C ALA A 236 -9.43 1.82 -16.65
N GLN A 237 -8.74 0.68 -16.54
CA GLN A 237 -8.56 -0.04 -15.28
C GLN A 237 -7.82 0.81 -14.23
N TYR A 238 -6.77 1.51 -14.65
CA TYR A 238 -6.03 2.39 -13.76
C TYR A 238 -6.90 3.53 -13.23
N GLU A 239 -7.75 4.10 -14.08
CA GLU A 239 -8.66 5.17 -13.64
C GLU A 239 -9.77 4.65 -12.71
N LEU A 240 -10.15 3.37 -12.78
CA LEU A 240 -10.98 2.72 -11.76
C LEU A 240 -10.25 2.61 -10.42
N VAL A 241 -9.00 2.16 -10.42
CA VAL A 241 -8.14 2.10 -9.21
C VAL A 241 -8.01 3.48 -8.57
N ARG A 242 -7.71 4.51 -9.37
CA ARG A 242 -7.60 5.90 -8.90
C ARG A 242 -8.92 6.40 -8.33
N ALA A 243 -10.03 6.14 -9.01
CA ALA A 243 -11.36 6.46 -8.52
C ALA A 243 -11.70 5.76 -7.20
N LYS A 244 -11.31 4.50 -7.04
CA LYS A 244 -11.48 3.73 -5.81
C LYS A 244 -10.75 4.38 -4.65
N LEU A 245 -9.46 4.67 -4.83
CA LEU A 245 -8.64 5.35 -3.83
C LEU A 245 -9.19 6.72 -3.45
N VAL A 246 -9.61 7.53 -4.43
CA VAL A 246 -10.27 8.82 -4.16
C VAL A 246 -11.57 8.62 -3.39
N GLY A 247 -12.40 7.66 -3.77
CA GLY A 247 -13.65 7.36 -3.07
C GLY A 247 -13.44 6.94 -1.61
N TYR A 248 -12.41 6.15 -1.32
CA TYR A 248 -12.10 5.64 0.02
C TYR A 248 -11.32 6.61 0.91
N LEU A 249 -10.48 7.48 0.33
CA LEU A 249 -9.53 8.28 1.12
C LEU A 249 -9.91 9.75 1.17
N ASP A 250 -10.48 10.32 0.10
CA ASP A 250 -10.85 11.73 0.09
C ASP A 250 -12.22 11.96 0.78
N ASP A 251 -12.49 13.21 1.16
CA ASP A 251 -13.81 13.63 1.61
C ASP A 251 -14.80 13.81 0.44
N ALA A 252 -16.10 13.84 0.74
CA ALA A 252 -17.15 13.92 -0.27
C ALA A 252 -17.06 15.17 -1.18
N LYS A 253 -16.53 16.29 -0.68
CA LYS A 253 -16.36 17.51 -1.47
C LYS A 253 -15.23 17.31 -2.50
N ASN A 254 -14.11 16.73 -2.09
CA ASN A 254 -12.98 16.45 -2.96
C ASN A 254 -13.31 15.36 -3.99
N VAL A 255 -14.06 14.33 -3.60
CA VAL A 255 -14.59 13.33 -4.54
C VAL A 255 -15.44 14.00 -5.62
N LEU A 256 -16.38 14.88 -5.26
CA LEU A 256 -17.23 15.57 -6.23
C LEU A 256 -16.48 16.61 -7.08
N ALA A 257 -15.40 17.19 -6.56
CA ALA A 257 -14.55 18.09 -7.34
C ALA A 257 -13.79 17.33 -8.44
N LYS A 258 -13.29 16.12 -8.13
CA LYS A 258 -12.55 15.27 -9.08
C LYS A 258 -13.48 14.50 -10.03
N TYR A 259 -14.61 14.02 -9.52
CA TYR A 259 -15.59 13.19 -10.23
C TYR A 259 -16.99 13.80 -10.13
N PRO A 260 -17.25 14.94 -10.80
CA PRO A 260 -18.51 15.67 -10.70
C PRO A 260 -19.68 14.88 -11.29
N TYR A 261 -20.91 15.15 -10.86
CA TYR A 261 -22.11 14.44 -11.33
C TYR A 261 -22.32 14.48 -12.86
N ALA A 262 -21.76 15.48 -13.55
CA ALA A 262 -21.80 15.56 -15.01
C ALA A 262 -20.94 14.46 -15.67
N ASP A 263 -19.88 14.01 -15.00
CA ASP A 263 -19.07 12.88 -15.44
C ASP A 263 -19.80 11.56 -15.17
N LYS A 264 -20.16 10.88 -16.26
CA LYS A 264 -20.90 9.61 -16.27
C LYS A 264 -20.01 8.40 -16.54
N SER A 265 -18.69 8.59 -16.56
CA SER A 265 -17.71 7.51 -16.67
C SER A 265 -17.88 6.52 -15.52
N ASP A 266 -17.42 5.29 -15.75
CA ASP A 266 -17.48 4.23 -14.74
C ASP A 266 -16.59 4.58 -13.53
N ALA A 267 -15.41 5.16 -13.75
CA ALA A 267 -14.56 5.69 -12.70
C ALA A 267 -15.28 6.73 -11.82
N ALA A 268 -15.97 7.70 -12.43
CA ALA A 268 -16.69 8.72 -11.68
C ALA A 268 -17.88 8.14 -10.89
N LEU A 269 -18.60 7.18 -11.46
CA LEU A 269 -19.64 6.44 -10.75
C LEU A 269 -19.07 5.63 -9.60
N TYR A 270 -17.92 4.99 -9.78
CA TYR A 270 -17.27 4.15 -8.79
C TYR A 270 -16.79 4.95 -7.58
N ALA A 271 -16.04 6.03 -7.81
CA ALA A 271 -15.61 6.96 -6.75
C ALA A 271 -16.80 7.48 -5.93
N ARG A 272 -17.88 7.90 -6.60
CA ARG A 272 -19.09 8.42 -5.93
C ARG A 272 -19.88 7.33 -5.20
N ALA A 273 -19.95 6.11 -5.73
CA ALA A 273 -20.62 5.00 -5.06
C ALA A 273 -19.91 4.65 -3.74
N ILE A 274 -18.58 4.59 -3.75
CA ILE A 274 -17.76 4.38 -2.56
C ILE A 274 -17.94 5.54 -1.56
N ALA A 275 -17.86 6.79 -2.03
CA ALA A 275 -18.06 7.95 -1.17
C ALA A 275 -19.47 8.01 -0.55
N ASN A 276 -20.50 7.64 -1.32
CA ASN A 276 -21.87 7.51 -0.83
C ASN A 276 -21.98 6.43 0.24
N MET A 277 -21.35 5.27 0.04
CA MET A 277 -21.32 4.18 1.03
C MET A 277 -20.69 4.67 2.34
N ARG A 278 -19.49 5.28 2.27
CA ARG A 278 -18.80 5.85 3.44
C ARG A 278 -19.59 6.95 4.13
N GLY A 279 -20.34 7.74 3.36
CA GLY A 279 -21.23 8.78 3.88
C GLY A 279 -22.56 8.27 4.44
N GLY A 280 -22.83 6.96 4.38
CA GLY A 280 -24.08 6.34 4.84
C GLY A 280 -25.26 6.49 3.86
N ASN A 281 -25.05 7.06 2.67
CA ASN A 281 -26.02 7.08 1.58
C ASN A 281 -26.00 5.74 0.84
N LEU A 282 -26.44 4.68 1.52
CA LEU A 282 -26.36 3.32 1.01
C LEU A 282 -27.25 3.11 -0.24
N ASP A 283 -28.39 3.80 -0.35
CA ASP A 283 -29.25 3.73 -1.54
C ASP A 283 -28.55 4.28 -2.79
N GLY A 284 -27.90 5.44 -2.67
CA GLY A 284 -27.10 6.03 -3.75
C GLY A 284 -25.90 5.16 -4.12
N ALA A 285 -25.24 4.56 -3.12
CA ALA A 285 -24.13 3.64 -3.34
C ALA A 285 -24.58 2.38 -4.09
N ARG A 286 -25.68 1.75 -3.67
CA ARG A 286 -26.25 0.56 -4.31
C ARG A 286 -26.64 0.85 -5.75
N MET A 287 -27.37 1.93 -6.00
CA MET A 287 -27.81 2.31 -7.35
C MET A 287 -26.63 2.56 -8.30
N GLY A 288 -25.61 3.29 -7.82
CA GLY A 288 -24.38 3.53 -8.59
C GLY A 288 -23.65 2.23 -8.91
N THR A 289 -23.50 1.35 -7.92
CA THR A 289 -22.81 0.05 -8.08
C THR A 289 -23.57 -0.90 -8.99
N GLN A 290 -24.89 -0.97 -8.91
CA GLN A 290 -25.71 -1.77 -9.83
C GLN A 290 -25.62 -1.25 -11.27
N THR A 291 -25.51 0.07 -11.45
CA THR A 291 -25.26 0.66 -12.78
C THR A 291 -23.91 0.20 -13.33
N LEU A 292 -22.85 0.21 -12.51
CA LEU A 292 -21.53 -0.29 -12.90
C LEU A 292 -21.55 -1.75 -13.30
N ILE A 293 -22.20 -2.60 -12.49
CA ILE A 293 -22.38 -4.04 -12.78
C ILE A 293 -23.14 -4.23 -14.09
N SER A 294 -24.18 -3.43 -14.36
CA SER A 294 -24.97 -3.55 -15.60
C SER A 294 -24.15 -3.22 -16.86
N ARG A 295 -23.14 -2.36 -16.74
CA ARG A 295 -22.24 -1.96 -17.84
C ARG A 295 -21.09 -2.94 -18.02
N ASN A 296 -20.54 -3.45 -16.91
CA ASN A 296 -19.39 -4.34 -16.89
C ASN A 296 -19.67 -5.54 -15.96
N PRO A 297 -20.48 -6.53 -16.41
CA PRO A 297 -20.92 -7.65 -15.58
C PRO A 297 -19.81 -8.65 -15.22
N ASP A 298 -18.64 -8.52 -15.84
CA ASP A 298 -17.48 -9.38 -15.59
C ASP A 298 -16.44 -8.71 -14.67
N ASN A 299 -16.65 -7.46 -14.24
CA ASN A 299 -15.78 -6.82 -13.26
C ASN A 299 -16.16 -7.25 -11.83
N GLY A 300 -15.38 -8.17 -11.26
CA GLY A 300 -15.62 -8.72 -9.92
C GLY A 300 -15.53 -7.70 -8.78
N TYR A 301 -14.73 -6.65 -8.92
CA TYR A 301 -14.57 -5.60 -7.89
C TYR A 301 -15.84 -4.75 -7.69
N PHE A 302 -16.72 -4.70 -8.70
CA PHE A 302 -18.04 -4.08 -8.52
C PHE A 302 -18.97 -4.94 -7.66
N TYR A 303 -18.82 -6.27 -7.72
CA TYR A 303 -19.55 -7.18 -6.84
C TYR A 303 -18.96 -7.20 -5.42
N GLU A 304 -17.65 -6.99 -5.26
CA GLU A 304 -17.02 -6.73 -3.95
C GLU A 304 -17.68 -5.51 -3.28
N LEU A 305 -17.72 -4.36 -3.98
CA LEU A 305 -18.36 -3.14 -3.46
C LEU A 305 -19.85 -3.36 -3.16
N LEU A 306 -20.58 -4.11 -4.01
CA LEU A 306 -21.97 -4.45 -3.72
C LEU A 306 -22.07 -5.28 -2.44
N GLY A 307 -21.18 -6.25 -2.24
CA GLY A 307 -21.08 -7.06 -1.02
C GLY A 307 -20.94 -6.20 0.24
N ASP A 308 -20.05 -5.21 0.21
CA ASP A 308 -19.87 -4.22 1.28
C ASP A 308 -21.14 -3.41 1.55
N ILE A 309 -21.76 -2.88 0.49
CA ILE A 309 -22.98 -2.07 0.60
C ILE A 309 -24.13 -2.88 1.21
N GLU A 310 -24.37 -4.09 0.70
CA GLU A 310 -25.41 -5.00 1.20
C GLU A 310 -25.17 -5.40 2.65
N PHE A 311 -23.92 -5.61 3.04
CA PHE A 311 -23.58 -5.88 4.44
C PHE A 311 -23.96 -4.69 5.33
N GLN A 312 -23.61 -3.46 4.93
CA GLN A 312 -23.93 -2.26 5.70
C GLN A 312 -25.45 -2.01 5.78
N PHE A 313 -26.22 -2.42 4.78
CA PHE A 313 -27.68 -2.45 4.84
C PHE A 313 -28.23 -3.48 5.84
N GLY A 314 -27.43 -4.48 6.25
CA GLY A 314 -27.90 -5.65 7.00
C GLY A 314 -28.52 -6.73 6.11
N HIS A 315 -28.38 -6.62 4.78
CA HIS A 315 -28.86 -7.60 3.82
C HIS A 315 -27.84 -8.72 3.62
N TYR A 316 -27.60 -9.51 4.68
CA TYR A 316 -26.52 -10.50 4.69
C TYR A 316 -26.61 -11.55 3.56
N ASP A 317 -27.82 -11.93 3.13
CA ASP A 317 -28.00 -12.87 2.02
C ASP A 317 -27.60 -12.30 0.66
N ASP A 318 -27.91 -11.02 0.41
CA ASP A 318 -27.49 -10.32 -0.81
C ASP A 318 -25.98 -10.09 -0.79
N SER A 319 -25.43 -9.74 0.38
CA SER A 319 -24.00 -9.56 0.56
C SER A 319 -23.20 -10.83 0.28
N VAL A 320 -23.61 -11.99 0.83
CA VAL A 320 -22.98 -13.28 0.53
C VAL A 320 -23.01 -13.59 -0.97
N ARG A 321 -24.16 -13.39 -1.64
CA ARG A 321 -24.28 -13.62 -3.09
C ARG A 321 -23.34 -12.73 -3.90
N ALA A 322 -23.22 -11.46 -3.52
CA ALA A 322 -22.34 -10.51 -4.21
C ALA A 322 -20.86 -10.89 -4.02
N TYR A 323 -20.45 -11.24 -2.80
CA TYR A 323 -19.10 -11.72 -2.53
C TYR A 323 -18.75 -13.03 -3.23
N GLU A 324 -19.67 -14.00 -3.26
CA GLU A 324 -19.47 -15.25 -4.01
C GLU A 324 -19.33 -14.99 -5.52
N LYS A 325 -20.11 -14.05 -6.06
CA LYS A 325 -19.99 -13.64 -7.46
C LYS A 325 -18.66 -12.92 -7.73
N SER A 326 -18.18 -12.11 -6.78
CA SER A 326 -16.86 -11.48 -6.86
C SER A 326 -15.74 -12.53 -6.90
N LEU A 327 -15.74 -13.49 -5.96
CA LEU A 327 -14.74 -14.57 -5.91
C LEU A 327 -14.81 -15.56 -7.10
N ALA A 328 -15.91 -15.58 -7.83
CA ALA A 328 -16.01 -16.32 -9.10
C ALA A 328 -15.30 -15.61 -10.26
N LEU A 329 -15.11 -14.29 -10.16
CA LEU A 329 -14.50 -13.43 -11.19
C LEU A 329 -13.06 -13.02 -10.83
N VAL A 330 -12.77 -12.83 -9.54
CA VAL A 330 -11.46 -12.44 -9.01
C VAL A 330 -10.83 -13.63 -8.30
N LYS A 331 -9.66 -14.04 -8.76
CA LYS A 331 -8.86 -15.10 -8.12
C LYS A 331 -7.87 -14.47 -7.14
N ASP A 332 -7.33 -15.28 -6.22
CA ASP A 332 -6.27 -14.87 -5.30
C ASP A 332 -6.60 -13.59 -4.52
N ALA A 333 -7.83 -13.51 -4.00
CA ALA A 333 -8.39 -12.32 -3.36
C ALA A 333 -8.63 -12.50 -1.85
N PRO A 334 -7.57 -12.59 -1.02
CA PRO A 334 -7.68 -12.88 0.41
C PRO A 334 -8.52 -11.84 1.19
N GLN A 335 -8.54 -10.58 0.76
CA GLN A 335 -9.36 -9.53 1.38
C GLN A 335 -10.85 -9.78 1.13
N ILE A 336 -11.22 -10.18 -0.09
CA ILE A 336 -12.60 -10.55 -0.46
C ILE A 336 -13.03 -11.84 0.26
N GLU A 337 -12.14 -12.82 0.36
CA GLU A 337 -12.37 -14.05 1.15
C GLU A 337 -12.60 -13.74 2.64
N THR A 338 -11.83 -12.81 3.20
CA THR A 338 -11.99 -12.37 4.60
C THR A 338 -13.32 -11.65 4.80
N ALA A 339 -13.70 -10.77 3.87
CA ALA A 339 -14.97 -10.05 3.95
C ALA A 339 -16.16 -11.02 3.85
N LEU A 340 -16.12 -11.99 2.94
CA LEU A 340 -17.14 -13.05 2.87
C LEU A 340 -17.20 -13.86 4.17
N ALA A 341 -16.05 -14.24 4.74
CA ALA A 341 -16.01 -14.97 6.00
C ALA A 341 -16.66 -14.18 7.15
N LEU A 342 -16.42 -12.87 7.22
CA LEU A 342 -17.09 -11.97 8.15
C LEU A 342 -18.61 -11.96 7.96
N VAL A 343 -19.07 -11.78 6.72
CA VAL A 343 -20.52 -11.73 6.43
C VAL A 343 -21.20 -13.04 6.81
N LEU A 344 -20.59 -14.17 6.51
CA LEU A 344 -21.09 -15.50 6.92
C LEU A 344 -21.17 -15.60 8.44
N ALA A 345 -20.12 -15.20 9.16
CA ALA A 345 -20.10 -15.22 10.62
C ALA A 345 -21.19 -14.33 11.26
N GLU A 346 -21.53 -13.19 10.63
CA GLU A 346 -22.61 -12.32 11.09
C GLU A 346 -24.00 -12.82 10.71
N ARG A 347 -24.13 -13.49 9.55
CA ARG A 347 -25.40 -14.04 9.07
C ARG A 347 -25.90 -15.21 9.92
N GLY A 348 -24.99 -16.08 10.36
CA GLY A 348 -25.27 -17.13 11.35
C GLY A 348 -26.21 -18.24 10.90
N LYS A 349 -26.37 -18.51 9.60
CA LYS A 349 -27.15 -19.66 9.12
C LYS A 349 -26.38 -20.98 9.33
N PRO A 350 -27.09 -22.14 9.36
CA PRO A 350 -26.43 -23.44 9.41
C PRO A 350 -25.38 -23.60 8.30
N GLY A 351 -24.14 -23.92 8.67
CA GLY A 351 -23.01 -24.06 7.74
C GLY A 351 -22.16 -22.79 7.56
N ASP A 352 -22.66 -21.61 7.92
CA ASP A 352 -21.92 -20.34 7.73
C ASP A 352 -20.61 -20.32 8.51
N ASN A 353 -20.64 -20.70 9.79
CA ASN A 353 -19.42 -20.75 10.62
C ASN A 353 -18.39 -21.74 10.06
N THR A 354 -18.82 -22.90 9.56
CA THR A 354 -17.92 -23.87 8.94
C THR A 354 -17.23 -23.26 7.72
N ARG A 355 -18.01 -22.61 6.85
CA ARG A 355 -17.48 -21.98 5.65
C ARG A 355 -16.57 -20.78 5.96
N ALA A 356 -16.94 -19.94 6.93
CA ALA A 356 -16.14 -18.82 7.38
C ALA A 356 -14.79 -19.30 7.94
N ILE A 357 -14.77 -20.37 8.76
CA ILE A 357 -13.53 -20.98 9.28
C ILE A 357 -12.62 -21.46 8.13
N GLU A 358 -13.17 -22.11 7.11
CA GLU A 358 -12.41 -22.57 5.93
C GLU A 358 -11.75 -21.40 5.19
N LEU A 359 -12.51 -20.33 4.93
CA LEU A 359 -12.03 -19.12 4.26
C LEU A 359 -10.94 -18.44 5.10
N SER A 360 -11.21 -18.18 6.39
CA SER A 360 -10.23 -17.55 7.29
C SER A 360 -8.94 -18.35 7.39
N LYS A 361 -9.00 -19.68 7.47
CA LYS A 361 -7.79 -20.53 7.49
C LYS A 361 -7.00 -20.45 6.20
N ARG A 362 -7.67 -20.40 5.04
CA ARG A 362 -7.01 -20.23 3.74
C ARG A 362 -6.29 -18.89 3.66
N VAL A 363 -6.99 -17.80 4.02
CA VAL A 363 -6.40 -16.46 4.07
C VAL A 363 -5.19 -16.41 4.99
N ILE A 364 -5.28 -17.01 6.18
CA ILE A 364 -4.15 -17.03 7.13
C ILE A 364 -2.90 -17.71 6.55
N LEU A 365 -3.05 -18.67 5.63
CA LEU A 365 -1.92 -19.34 4.99
C LEU A 365 -1.25 -18.47 3.90
N THR A 366 -1.99 -17.55 3.28
CA THR A 366 -1.48 -16.73 2.16
C THR A 366 -1.16 -15.30 2.59
N GLN A 367 -2.08 -14.66 3.31
CA GLN A 367 -1.96 -13.30 3.81
C GLN A 367 -2.69 -13.21 5.16
N ALA A 368 -2.00 -13.56 6.24
CA ALA A 368 -2.56 -13.42 7.58
C ALA A 368 -2.94 -11.96 7.86
N THR A 369 -4.17 -11.76 8.34
CA THR A 369 -4.68 -10.45 8.77
C THR A 369 -5.32 -10.55 10.15
N PRO A 370 -5.31 -9.46 10.94
CA PRO A 370 -6.05 -9.43 12.20
C PRO A 370 -7.52 -9.82 12.00
N LEU A 371 -8.18 -9.31 10.96
CA LEU A 371 -9.60 -9.59 10.73
C LEU A 371 -9.86 -11.09 10.48
N ALA A 372 -9.01 -11.78 9.72
CA ALA A 372 -9.16 -13.22 9.51
C ALA A 372 -9.12 -14.01 10.84
N TYR A 373 -8.21 -13.65 11.75
CA TYR A 373 -8.15 -14.25 13.09
C TYR A 373 -9.35 -13.86 13.97
N TRP A 374 -9.82 -12.63 13.88
CA TRP A 374 -11.01 -12.19 14.62
C TRP A 374 -12.27 -12.94 14.17
N VAL A 375 -12.47 -13.10 12.86
CA VAL A 375 -13.58 -13.89 12.30
C VAL A 375 -13.46 -15.34 12.74
N LEU A 376 -12.25 -15.91 12.69
CA LEU A 376 -11.99 -17.27 13.12
C LEU A 376 -12.34 -17.47 14.60
N ALA A 377 -11.94 -16.55 15.47
CA ALA A 377 -12.29 -16.57 16.89
C ALA A 377 -13.82 -16.49 17.09
N ARG A 378 -14.51 -15.63 16.35
CA ARG A 378 -15.96 -15.48 16.41
C ARG A 378 -16.68 -16.78 16.02
N CYS A 379 -16.25 -17.44 14.96
CA CYS A 379 -16.87 -18.69 14.50
C CYS A 379 -16.62 -19.87 15.44
N TYR A 380 -15.47 -19.92 16.10
CA TYR A 380 -15.21 -20.93 17.14
C TYR A 380 -16.09 -20.70 18.38
N GLY A 381 -16.16 -19.46 18.86
CA GLY A 381 -16.96 -19.06 20.01
C GLY A 381 -16.78 -19.97 21.23
N ASP A 382 -17.84 -20.12 22.02
CA ASP A 382 -17.84 -20.98 23.22
C ASP A 382 -17.78 -22.48 22.89
N ALA A 383 -18.18 -22.87 21.69
CA ALA A 383 -18.16 -24.26 21.24
C ALA A 383 -16.72 -24.82 21.12
N ASP A 384 -15.75 -23.94 20.87
CA ASP A 384 -14.33 -24.26 20.90
C ASP A 384 -13.53 -23.12 21.56
N ALA A 385 -13.72 -22.98 22.88
CA ALA A 385 -13.10 -21.92 23.68
C ALA A 385 -11.56 -21.91 23.58
N GLY A 386 -10.93 -23.06 23.34
CA GLY A 386 -9.48 -23.17 23.16
C GLY A 386 -9.02 -22.51 21.87
N ARG A 387 -9.62 -22.89 20.73
CA ARG A 387 -9.26 -22.29 19.43
C ARG A 387 -9.74 -20.85 19.29
N HIS A 388 -10.86 -20.50 19.92
CA HIS A 388 -11.29 -19.10 20.07
C HIS A 388 -10.19 -18.27 20.72
N ALA A 389 -9.68 -18.71 21.88
CA ALA A 389 -8.66 -17.99 22.61
C ALA A 389 -7.34 -17.92 21.83
N TRP A 390 -6.93 -18.99 21.13
CA TRP A 390 -5.75 -18.94 20.25
C TRP A 390 -5.91 -17.89 19.14
N ALA A 391 -7.04 -17.89 18.44
CA ALA A 391 -7.28 -16.93 17.36
C ALA A 391 -7.35 -15.48 17.87
N MET A 392 -7.91 -15.24 19.07
CA MET A 392 -7.83 -13.92 19.71
C MET A 392 -6.40 -13.53 20.09
N ALA A 393 -5.57 -14.48 20.54
CA ALA A 393 -4.17 -14.20 20.86
C ALA A 393 -3.40 -13.71 19.62
N GLU A 394 -3.56 -14.39 18.48
CA GLU A 394 -2.97 -13.99 17.20
C GLU A 394 -3.48 -12.63 16.73
N TYR A 395 -4.79 -12.37 16.86
CA TYR A 395 -5.39 -11.07 16.57
C TYR A 395 -4.72 -9.92 17.34
N TYR A 396 -4.56 -10.07 18.66
CA TYR A 396 -3.92 -9.02 19.48
C TYR A 396 -2.42 -8.90 19.20
N ALA A 397 -1.73 -10.02 18.96
CA ALA A 397 -0.31 -10.01 18.60
C ALA A 397 -0.06 -9.23 17.31
N MET A 398 -0.87 -9.46 16.27
CA MET A 398 -0.77 -8.72 15.00
C MET A 398 -1.10 -7.23 15.14
N ARG A 399 -1.82 -6.84 16.18
CA ARG A 399 -2.12 -5.44 16.50
C ARG A 399 -1.07 -4.79 17.41
N GLY A 400 -0.06 -5.53 17.84
CA GLY A 400 0.98 -5.06 18.77
C GLY A 400 0.52 -4.96 20.23
N ASP A 401 -0.60 -5.58 20.59
CA ASP A 401 -1.09 -5.65 21.97
C ASP A 401 -0.57 -6.92 22.64
N ASP A 402 0.71 -6.89 23.02
CA ASP A 402 1.43 -8.03 23.60
C ASP A 402 0.79 -8.52 24.92
N GLU A 403 0.18 -7.61 25.70
CA GLU A 403 -0.47 -7.96 26.97
C GLU A 403 -1.71 -8.83 26.74
N GLN A 404 -2.62 -8.36 25.88
CA GLN A 404 -3.82 -9.12 25.52
C GLN A 404 -3.46 -10.40 24.78
N ALA A 405 -2.49 -10.35 23.86
CA ALA A 405 -2.01 -11.54 23.16
C ALA A 405 -1.57 -12.63 24.14
N SER A 406 -0.75 -12.27 25.13
CA SER A 406 -0.25 -13.19 26.15
C SER A 406 -1.36 -13.73 27.06
N GLU A 407 -2.35 -12.90 27.41
CA GLU A 407 -3.50 -13.33 28.21
C GLU A 407 -4.34 -14.39 27.46
N TYR A 408 -4.71 -14.12 26.21
CA TYR A 408 -5.47 -15.05 25.38
C TYR A 408 -4.68 -16.32 25.06
N ALA A 409 -3.37 -16.23 24.85
CA ALA A 409 -2.50 -17.37 24.63
C ALA A 409 -2.47 -18.32 25.84
N ARG A 410 -2.37 -17.78 27.06
CA ARG A 410 -2.50 -18.58 28.31
C ARG A 410 -3.87 -19.24 28.43
N ARG A 411 -4.95 -18.54 28.06
CA ARG A 411 -6.30 -19.11 28.03
C ARG A 411 -6.39 -20.25 27.02
N ALA A 412 -5.82 -20.10 25.83
CA ALA A 412 -5.79 -21.14 24.82
C ALA A 412 -5.08 -22.42 25.32
N GLN A 413 -3.89 -22.28 25.91
CA GLN A 413 -3.14 -23.41 26.46
C GLN A 413 -3.84 -24.12 27.63
N LYS A 414 -4.78 -23.45 28.32
CA LYS A 414 -5.60 -24.08 29.37
C LYS A 414 -6.62 -25.08 28.80
N TYR A 415 -7.16 -24.82 27.60
CA TYR A 415 -8.24 -25.61 27.01
C TYR A 415 -7.78 -26.56 25.90
N LEU A 416 -6.69 -26.23 25.21
CA LEU A 416 -6.15 -27.03 24.09
C LEU A 416 -5.26 -28.17 24.57
N LYS A 417 -5.19 -29.25 23.78
CA LYS A 417 -4.27 -30.36 24.06
C LYS A 417 -2.86 -29.93 23.66
N LYS A 418 -1.86 -30.43 24.40
CA LYS A 418 -0.44 -30.14 24.11
C LYS A 418 0.03 -30.56 22.71
N THR A 419 -0.70 -31.46 22.06
CA THR A 419 -0.43 -31.94 20.69
C THR A 419 -1.06 -31.08 19.60
N ASP A 420 -1.95 -30.16 19.96
CA ASP A 420 -2.63 -29.30 18.99
C ASP A 420 -1.65 -28.21 18.50
N ALA A 421 -1.66 -27.89 17.21
CA ALA A 421 -0.76 -26.88 16.64
C ALA A 421 -1.02 -25.50 17.27
N GLU A 422 -2.29 -25.19 17.54
CA GLU A 422 -2.73 -23.97 18.20
C GLU A 422 -2.17 -23.83 19.63
N TYR A 423 -2.00 -24.96 20.36
CA TYR A 423 -1.36 -24.94 21.69
C TYR A 423 0.10 -24.50 21.61
N ILE A 424 0.82 -25.05 20.63
CA ILE A 424 2.25 -24.77 20.41
C ILE A 424 2.42 -23.31 20.03
N LYS A 425 1.67 -22.83 19.03
CA LYS A 425 1.70 -21.43 18.58
C LYS A 425 1.37 -20.44 19.69
N SER A 426 0.37 -20.73 20.53
CA SER A 426 0.10 -19.91 21.71
C SER A 426 1.28 -19.84 22.66
N GLY A 427 2.13 -20.87 22.74
CA GLY A 427 3.34 -20.85 23.54
C GLY A 427 4.32 -19.75 23.13
N ASP A 428 4.42 -19.48 21.82
CA ASP A 428 5.33 -18.46 21.29
C ASP A 428 4.94 -17.02 21.67
N LEU A 429 3.68 -16.81 22.06
CA LEU A 429 3.11 -15.52 22.48
C LEU A 429 3.15 -15.29 23.99
N ILE A 430 3.63 -16.27 24.76
CA ILE A 430 3.77 -16.19 26.22
C ILE A 430 5.22 -15.82 26.53
N LYS A 431 5.50 -14.52 26.60
CA LYS A 431 6.78 -13.98 27.06
C LYS A 431 6.82 -13.88 28.59
#